data_AF-A0A410WY43-F1
#
_entry.id   AF-A0A410WY43-F1
#
_cell.length_a   1.000
_cell.length_b   1.000
_cell.length_c   1.000
_cell.angle_alpha   90.00
_cell.angle_beta   90.00
_cell.angle_gamma   90.00
#
_symmetry.space_group_name_H-M   'P 1'
#
loop_
_entity.id
_entity.type
_entity.pdbx_description
1 polymer ?
#
loop_
_entity_poly.entity_id
_entity_poly.type
_entity_poly.pdbx_seq_one_letter_code
_entity_poly.pdbx_strand_id
1 'polypeptide(L)'
;MKNIEFKVVAKECCDPNECCVEPAETIKHEAEIANSELPIAIIGVGPIGLAAAAHLVNRKQKFILIEGGSQIAHNIREWGHVRLFSPWQYNIDKAAQTLLLNQGWNAPPPDVLPLGIEVVEQYLGPLAELPEIKPHIMLDSQVIAVSRENIDKMKSANREQSPFVLYIENLYECFSTL
;
A
#
# COMPACT_ATOMS: atom_id res chain seq x y z
N MET A 1 -35.83 10.57 -30.75
CA MET A 1 -34.91 11.39 -31.57
C MET A 1 -33.52 11.29 -30.96
N LYS A 2 -32.58 10.76 -31.77
CA LYS A 2 -31.11 10.59 -31.64
C LYS A 2 -30.55 9.75 -30.48
N ASN A 3 -30.28 8.50 -30.86
CA ASN A 3 -29.54 7.42 -30.21
C ASN A 3 -28.03 7.70 -30.14
N ILE A 4 -27.34 7.05 -29.20
CA ILE A 4 -26.08 6.33 -29.48
C ILE A 4 -26.13 4.97 -28.77
N GLU A 5 -25.97 3.91 -29.57
CA GLU A 5 -25.93 2.50 -29.19
C GLU A 5 -24.51 2.07 -28.76
N PHE A 6 -24.42 1.12 -27.83
CA PHE A 6 -23.28 0.21 -27.76
C PHE A 6 -23.77 -1.23 -27.96
N LYS A 7 -23.45 -1.79 -29.12
CA LYS A 7 -23.65 -3.22 -29.42
C LYS A 7 -22.49 -4.02 -28.82
N VAL A 8 -22.80 -4.86 -27.84
CA VAL A 8 -22.01 -6.08 -27.61
C VAL A 8 -22.89 -7.24 -28.04
N VAL A 9 -22.50 -7.89 -29.13
CA VAL A 9 -23.16 -9.09 -29.64
C VAL A 9 -22.51 -10.28 -28.94
N ALA A 10 -23.25 -10.90 -28.02
CA ALA A 10 -23.11 -12.32 -27.74
C ALA A 10 -24.47 -12.97 -27.98
N LYS A 11 -24.42 -14.04 -28.78
CA LYS A 11 -25.49 -14.77 -29.45
C LYS A 11 -26.39 -15.50 -28.43
N GLU A 12 -27.71 -15.36 -28.64
CA GLU A 12 -28.85 -16.29 -28.39
C GLU A 12 -28.67 -17.42 -27.34
N CYS A 13 -29.61 -17.70 -26.43
CA CYS A 13 -31.05 -17.87 -26.65
C CYS A 13 -31.88 -17.55 -25.39
N CYS A 14 -33.09 -17.03 -25.61
CA CYS A 14 -34.18 -16.98 -24.63
C CYS A 14 -34.94 -18.32 -24.59
N ASP A 15 -35.34 -18.77 -23.40
CA ASP A 15 -36.44 -19.72 -23.19
C ASP A 15 -37.70 -18.90 -22.81
N PRO A 16 -38.90 -19.09 -23.42
CA PRO A 16 -40.04 -18.20 -23.25
C PRO A 16 -41.02 -18.52 -22.10
N ASN A 17 -40.65 -19.32 -21.11
CA ASN A 17 -41.53 -19.64 -19.98
C ASN A 17 -40.96 -19.18 -18.63
N GLU A 18 -41.25 -17.94 -18.22
CA GLU A 18 -41.79 -17.67 -16.88
C GLU A 18 -42.29 -16.25 -16.69
N CYS A 19 -43.37 -16.17 -15.92
CA CYS A 19 -44.33 -15.10 -15.78
C CYS A 19 -43.84 -13.86 -15.00
N CYS A 20 -44.56 -12.77 -15.27
CA CYS A 20 -44.62 -11.50 -14.57
C CYS A 20 -44.52 -11.61 -13.04
N VAL A 21 -43.66 -10.79 -12.43
CA VAL A 21 -43.75 -10.41 -11.02
C VAL A 21 -43.64 -8.88 -10.90
N GLU A 22 -44.58 -8.28 -10.18
CA GLU A 22 -44.73 -6.85 -9.93
C GLU A 22 -43.58 -6.23 -9.09
N PRO A 23 -43.41 -4.88 -9.07
CA PRO A 23 -42.15 -4.25 -8.75
C PRO A 23 -41.89 -4.22 -7.23
N ALA A 24 -40.86 -4.93 -6.79
CA ALA A 24 -40.37 -4.86 -5.42
C ALA A 24 -39.41 -3.67 -5.25
N GLU A 25 -39.91 -2.68 -4.53
CA GLU A 25 -39.23 -1.73 -3.63
C GLU A 25 -37.81 -1.25 -3.97
N THR A 26 -37.74 0.07 -4.20
CA THR A 26 -36.53 0.87 -4.30
C THR A 26 -35.76 0.84 -2.97
N ILE A 27 -34.80 -0.07 -2.82
CA ILE A 27 -33.81 0.01 -1.75
C ILE A 27 -32.85 1.15 -2.09
N LYS A 28 -32.96 2.24 -1.34
CA LYS A 28 -31.92 3.26 -1.25
C LYS A 28 -30.67 2.62 -0.61
N HIS A 29 -29.75 2.14 -1.44
CA HIS A 29 -28.39 1.89 -0.99
C HIS A 29 -27.64 3.23 -0.92
N GLU A 30 -27.92 3.97 0.15
CA GLU A 30 -27.09 5.09 0.59
C GLU A 30 -25.73 4.53 1.03
N ALA A 31 -24.71 4.74 0.19
CA ALA A 31 -23.30 4.97 0.50
C ALA A 31 -22.71 4.50 1.86
N GLU A 32 -23.01 3.30 2.30
CA GLU A 32 -22.32 2.62 3.40
C GLU A 32 -21.76 1.30 2.88
N ILE A 33 -20.45 1.11 3.07
CA ILE A 33 -19.64 -0.05 2.66
C ILE A 33 -19.13 -0.01 1.21
N ALA A 34 -18.18 0.87 0.90
CA ALA A 34 -17.32 0.73 -0.30
C ALA A 34 -15.82 0.89 -0.02
N ASN A 35 -15.41 1.00 1.25
CA ASN A 35 -14.02 1.29 1.63
C ASN A 35 -13.34 0.16 2.43
N SER A 36 -14.00 -1.00 2.61
CA SER A 36 -13.46 -2.13 3.37
C SER A 36 -12.57 -3.07 2.56
N GLU A 37 -12.45 -2.89 1.24
CA GLU A 37 -11.66 -3.79 0.39
C GLU A 37 -10.32 -3.23 -0.08
N LEU A 38 -10.19 -1.91 -0.16
CA LEU A 38 -8.99 -1.28 -0.70
C LEU A 38 -7.82 -1.36 0.29
N PRO A 39 -6.59 -1.61 -0.20
CA PRO A 39 -5.41 -1.66 0.66
C PRO A 39 -5.02 -0.26 1.13
N ILE A 40 -4.36 -0.21 2.29
CA ILE A 40 -3.68 0.99 2.77
C ILE A 40 -2.37 1.16 1.99
N ALA A 41 -2.20 2.28 1.30
CA ALA A 41 -0.92 2.61 0.66
C ALA A 41 0.02 3.33 1.64
N ILE A 42 1.24 2.81 1.76
CA ILE A 42 2.34 3.41 2.52
C ILE A 42 3.38 3.88 1.51
N ILE A 43 3.66 5.18 1.51
CA ILE A 43 4.63 5.81 0.61
C ILE A 43 5.95 5.98 1.37
N GLY A 44 6.98 5.29 0.91
CA GLY A 44 8.31 5.17 1.50
C GLY A 44 8.49 3.88 2.28
N VAL A 45 9.56 3.14 1.97
CA VAL A 45 9.93 1.86 2.62
C VAL A 45 11.19 2.07 3.48
N GLY A 46 11.15 3.16 4.24
CA GLY A 46 12.12 3.48 5.30
C GLY A 46 11.62 3.04 6.69
N PRO A 47 12.23 3.56 7.78
CA PRO A 47 11.88 3.15 9.15
C PRO A 47 10.40 3.31 9.49
N ILE A 48 9.83 4.47 9.15
CA ILE A 48 8.44 4.78 9.50
C ILE A 48 7.47 3.96 8.67
N GLY A 49 7.75 3.77 7.38
CA GLY A 49 6.90 2.96 6.49
C GLY A 49 6.87 1.49 6.90
N LEU A 50 8.03 0.91 7.20
CA LEU A 50 8.12 -0.48 7.68
C LEU A 50 7.50 -0.67 9.07
N ALA A 51 7.66 0.31 9.97
CA ALA A 51 6.94 0.29 11.25
C ALA A 51 5.43 0.32 11.04
N ALA A 52 4.92 1.20 10.16
CA ALA A 52 3.50 1.24 9.81
C ALA A 52 3.01 -0.10 9.26
N ALA A 53 3.76 -0.73 8.36
CA ALA A 53 3.45 -2.06 7.84
C ALA A 53 3.38 -3.12 8.95
N ALA A 54 4.32 -3.12 9.89
CA ALA A 54 4.29 -4.03 11.04
C ALA A 54 3.02 -3.89 11.89
N HIS A 55 2.55 -2.66 12.11
CA HIS A 55 1.26 -2.42 12.78
C HIS A 55 0.07 -2.94 11.97
N LEU A 56 0.10 -2.82 10.63
CA LEU A 56 -0.97 -3.33 9.76
C LEU A 56 -1.01 -4.85 9.68
N VAL A 57 0.15 -5.51 9.68
CA VAL A 57 0.26 -6.98 9.81
C VAL A 57 -0.42 -7.45 11.09
N ASN A 58 -0.11 -6.84 12.23
CA ASN A 58 -0.73 -7.19 13.52
C ASN A 58 -2.25 -6.98 13.53
N ARG A 59 -2.76 -6.01 12.77
CA ARG A 59 -4.20 -5.73 12.63
C ARG A 59 -4.87 -6.51 11.51
N LYS A 60 -4.12 -7.34 10.76
CA LYS A 60 -4.59 -8.09 9.58
C LYS A 60 -5.24 -7.19 8.53
N GLN A 61 -4.69 -5.98 8.34
CA GLN A 61 -5.16 -5.04 7.33
C GLN A 61 -4.30 -5.18 6.06
N LYS A 62 -4.95 -5.11 4.89
CA LYS A 62 -4.25 -5.15 3.59
C LYS A 62 -3.47 -3.85 3.38
N PHE A 63 -2.26 -3.94 2.86
CA PHE A 63 -1.44 -2.78 2.55
C PHE A 63 -0.55 -2.99 1.33
N ILE A 64 0.01 -1.89 0.85
CA ILE A 64 1.06 -1.86 -0.16
C ILE A 64 2.10 -0.82 0.26
N LEU A 65 3.38 -1.16 0.08
CA LEU A 65 4.54 -0.35 0.40
C LEU A 65 5.18 0.10 -0.91
N ILE A 66 5.39 1.39 -1.11
CA ILE A 66 5.91 1.93 -2.37
C ILE A 66 7.18 2.73 -2.08
N GLU A 67 8.31 2.35 -2.67
CA GLU A 67 9.61 3.00 -2.54
C GLU A 67 10.08 3.50 -3.90
N GLY A 68 10.59 4.74 -3.95
CA GLY A 68 11.17 5.30 -5.17
C GLY A 68 12.55 4.72 -5.48
N GLY A 69 13.30 4.34 -4.46
CA GLY A 69 14.60 3.70 -4.62
C GLY A 69 14.53 2.21 -4.99
N SER A 70 15.66 1.68 -5.49
CA SER A 70 15.83 0.27 -5.85
C SER A 70 15.99 -0.68 -4.67
N GLN A 71 15.97 -0.16 -3.44
CA GLN A 71 16.17 -0.91 -2.21
C GLN A 71 15.37 -0.27 -1.08
N ILE A 72 14.98 -1.08 -0.09
CA ILE A 72 14.42 -0.57 1.15
C ILE A 72 15.40 0.36 1.86
N ALA A 73 14.86 1.32 2.60
CA ALA A 73 15.61 2.35 3.31
C ALA A 73 16.65 3.08 2.43
N HIS A 74 16.30 3.34 1.15
CA HIS A 74 17.21 3.90 0.16
C HIS A 74 17.96 5.13 0.67
N ASN A 75 17.25 6.11 1.24
CA ASN A 75 17.87 7.31 1.78
C ASN A 75 18.83 7.03 2.96
N ILE A 76 18.52 6.08 3.84
CA ILE A 76 19.43 5.73 4.95
C ILE A 76 20.77 5.22 4.43
N ARG A 77 20.74 4.46 3.33
CA ARG A 77 21.95 3.90 2.72
C ARG A 77 22.90 4.99 2.22
N GLU A 78 22.40 6.12 1.74
CA GLU A 78 23.21 7.27 1.30
C GLU A 78 24.08 7.84 2.43
N TRP A 79 23.55 7.85 3.64
CA TRP A 79 24.27 8.29 4.85
C TRP A 79 24.57 7.14 5.80
N GLY A 80 24.65 5.90 5.31
CA GLY A 80 24.79 4.71 6.18
C GLY A 80 26.02 4.72 7.09
N HIS A 81 27.04 5.50 6.76
CA HIS A 81 28.26 5.72 7.54
C HIS A 81 28.07 6.66 8.75
N VAL A 82 26.95 7.37 8.84
CA VAL A 82 26.64 8.31 9.92
C VAL A 82 26.11 7.55 11.14
N ARG A 83 26.63 7.87 12.33
CA ARG A 83 26.15 7.34 13.60
C ARG A 83 24.91 8.11 14.08
N LEU A 84 23.88 7.37 14.48
CA LEU A 84 22.69 7.95 15.10
C LEU A 84 23.01 8.49 16.49
N PHE A 85 22.25 9.50 16.92
CA PHE A 85 22.34 10.09 18.26
C PHE A 85 21.51 9.35 19.31
N SER A 86 20.65 8.42 18.89
CA SER A 86 19.80 7.62 19.76
C SER A 86 20.22 6.16 19.77
N PRO A 87 20.26 5.49 20.93
CA PRO A 87 20.56 4.07 21.01
C PRO A 87 19.39 3.19 20.50
N TRP A 88 19.70 1.92 20.21
CA TRP A 88 18.76 0.96 19.62
C TRP A 88 17.37 0.91 20.27
N GLN A 89 17.29 0.98 21.60
CA GLN A 89 16.03 0.95 22.35
C GLN A 89 15.01 2.03 21.95
N TYR A 90 15.45 3.13 21.34
CA TYR A 90 14.57 4.20 20.86
C TYR A 90 14.36 4.17 19.35
N ASN A 91 15.14 3.39 18.61
CA ASN A 91 15.09 3.32 17.14
C ASN A 91 14.26 2.13 16.63
N ILE A 92 13.85 1.22 17.51
CA ILE A 92 13.09 0.02 17.15
C ILE A 92 11.62 0.20 17.55
N ASP A 93 10.71 0.02 16.58
CA ASP A 93 9.27 0.02 16.86
C ASP A 93 8.84 -1.28 17.55
N LYS A 94 7.90 -1.19 18.49
CA LYS A 94 7.45 -2.33 19.30
C LYS A 94 6.71 -3.40 18.50
N ALA A 95 5.89 -3.00 17.51
CA ALA A 95 5.19 -3.95 16.65
C ALA A 95 6.17 -4.68 15.74
N ALA A 96 7.11 -3.94 15.16
CA ALA A 96 8.19 -4.52 14.35
C ALA A 96 9.06 -5.48 15.15
N GLN A 97 9.48 -5.10 16.37
CA GLN A 97 10.24 -5.96 17.27
C GLN A 97 9.49 -7.26 17.58
N THR A 98 8.19 -7.18 17.87
CA THR A 98 7.37 -8.37 18.16
C THR A 98 7.36 -9.34 16.99
N LEU A 99 7.15 -8.85 15.76
CA LEU A 99 7.17 -9.69 14.55
C LEU A 99 8.54 -10.34 14.33
N LEU A 100 9.62 -9.56 14.48
CA LEU A 100 10.98 -10.05 14.32
C LEU A 100 11.34 -11.13 15.35
N LEU A 101 11.01 -10.91 16.62
CA LEU A 101 11.28 -11.88 17.69
C LEU A 101 10.55 -13.21 17.45
N ASN A 102 9.33 -13.17 16.90
CA ASN A 102 8.59 -14.39 16.54
C ASN A 102 9.29 -15.22 15.46
N GLN A 103 10.17 -14.61 14.66
CA GLN A 103 10.99 -15.28 13.64
C GLN A 103 12.42 -15.58 14.14
N GLY A 104 12.68 -15.47 15.44
CA GLY A 104 13.98 -15.76 16.05
C GLY A 104 15.04 -14.69 15.78
N TRP A 105 14.64 -13.46 15.46
CA TRP A 105 15.58 -12.35 15.28
C TRP A 105 16.37 -12.05 16.57
N ASN A 106 17.69 -11.91 16.44
CA ASN A 106 18.56 -11.53 17.55
C ASN A 106 18.67 -10.01 17.63
N ALA A 107 18.02 -9.41 18.63
CA ALA A 107 18.03 -7.97 18.80
C ALA A 107 19.43 -7.44 19.17
N PRO A 108 19.85 -6.30 18.62
CA PRO A 108 21.12 -5.67 18.99
C PRO A 108 21.08 -5.11 20.43
N PRO A 109 22.24 -4.87 21.06
CA PRO A 109 22.30 -4.33 22.42
C PRO A 109 21.57 -2.97 22.53
N PRO A 110 20.67 -2.81 23.51
CA PRO A 110 19.71 -1.70 23.53
C PRO A 110 20.33 -0.31 23.74
N ASP A 111 21.50 -0.24 24.36
CA ASP A 111 22.22 0.97 24.77
C ASP A 111 23.28 1.44 23.76
N VAL A 112 23.52 0.67 22.70
CA VAL A 112 24.51 1.00 21.66
C VAL A 112 23.91 1.98 20.63
N LEU A 113 24.71 2.96 20.21
CA LEU A 113 24.39 3.89 19.12
C LEU A 113 24.73 3.27 17.77
N PRO A 114 23.75 2.95 16.90
CA PRO A 114 24.02 2.35 15.60
C PRO A 114 24.50 3.36 14.56
N LEU A 115 25.20 2.86 13.55
CA LEU A 115 25.35 3.48 12.24
C LEU A 115 24.06 3.33 11.43
N GLY A 116 23.82 4.24 10.48
CA GLY A 116 22.68 4.14 9.57
C GLY A 116 22.63 2.80 8.84
N ILE A 117 23.78 2.28 8.38
CA ILE A 117 23.84 0.98 7.71
C ILE A 117 23.49 -0.18 8.63
N GLU A 118 23.86 -0.10 9.91
CA GLU A 118 23.51 -1.11 10.91
C GLU A 118 22.00 -1.13 11.15
N VAL A 119 21.33 0.03 11.16
CA VAL A 119 19.86 0.13 11.21
C VAL A 119 19.22 -0.61 10.04
N VAL A 120 19.79 -0.46 8.83
CA VAL A 120 19.29 -1.15 7.64
C VAL A 120 19.52 -2.65 7.74
N GLU A 121 20.75 -3.09 8.02
CA GLU A 121 21.12 -4.51 7.94
C GLU A 121 20.58 -5.34 9.12
N GLN A 122 20.58 -4.77 10.33
CA GLN A 122 20.24 -5.51 11.54
C GLN A 122 18.76 -5.40 11.91
N TYR A 123 18.03 -4.39 11.41
CA TYR A 123 16.63 -4.16 11.77
C TYR A 123 15.69 -4.07 10.55
N LEU A 124 15.86 -3.07 9.68
CA LEU A 124 14.89 -2.81 8.61
C LEU A 124 14.89 -3.87 7.51
N GLY A 125 16.05 -4.41 7.15
CA GLY A 125 16.21 -5.48 6.18
C GLY A 125 15.51 -6.76 6.63
N PRO A 126 15.84 -7.32 7.81
CA PRO A 126 15.13 -8.47 8.37
C PRO A 126 13.61 -8.26 8.46
N LEU A 127 13.17 -7.04 8.82
CA LEU A 127 11.75 -6.69 8.89
C LEU A 127 11.08 -6.70 7.51
N ALA A 128 11.74 -6.13 6.50
CA ALA A 128 11.24 -6.11 5.13
C ALA A 128 11.19 -7.50 4.48
N GLU A 129 12.05 -8.43 4.93
CA GLU A 129 12.11 -9.80 4.42
C GLU A 129 11.06 -10.74 5.03
N LEU A 130 10.30 -10.28 6.04
CA LEU A 130 9.22 -11.07 6.63
C LEU A 130 8.19 -11.47 5.56
N PRO A 131 7.73 -12.74 5.54
CA PRO A 131 6.74 -13.21 4.56
C PRO A 131 5.45 -12.39 4.52
N GLU A 132 5.07 -11.77 5.65
CA GLU A 132 3.90 -10.92 5.79
C GLU A 132 4.09 -9.50 5.24
N ILE A 133 5.33 -9.08 4.94
CA ILE A 133 5.67 -7.73 4.48
C ILE A 133 6.26 -7.76 3.06
N LYS A 134 7.23 -8.64 2.80
CA LYS A 134 7.99 -8.72 1.54
C LYS A 134 7.13 -8.70 0.28
N PRO A 135 6.02 -9.47 0.18
CA PRO A 135 5.21 -9.52 -1.03
C PRO A 135 4.48 -8.20 -1.35
N HIS A 136 4.43 -7.27 -0.40
CA HIS A 136 3.70 -6.00 -0.51
C HIS A 136 4.62 -4.82 -0.86
N ILE A 137 5.92 -5.04 -1.05
CA ILE A 137 6.90 -3.99 -1.35
C ILE A 137 7.04 -3.81 -2.86
N MET A 138 6.78 -2.60 -3.34
CA MET A 138 7.07 -2.11 -4.68
C MET A 138 8.28 -1.19 -4.61
N LEU A 139 9.41 -1.62 -5.18
CA LEU A 139 10.61 -0.80 -5.34
C LEU A 139 10.58 -0.07 -6.69
N ASP A 140 11.54 0.83 -6.91
CA ASP A 140 11.73 1.58 -8.16
C ASP A 140 10.47 2.35 -8.62
N SER A 141 9.62 2.70 -7.66
CA SER A 141 8.26 3.21 -7.88
C SER A 141 8.11 4.56 -7.20
N GLN A 142 8.30 5.65 -7.95
CA GLN A 142 8.17 7.00 -7.43
C GLN A 142 6.71 7.45 -7.47
N VAL A 143 6.10 7.69 -6.30
CA VAL A 143 4.78 8.32 -6.23
C VAL A 143 4.91 9.82 -6.52
N ILE A 144 4.39 10.25 -7.68
CA ILE A 144 4.49 11.65 -8.14
C ILE A 144 3.27 12.49 -7.78
N ALA A 145 2.11 11.86 -7.57
CA ALA A 145 0.90 12.54 -7.15
C ALA A 145 -0.08 11.61 -6.42
N VAL A 146 -0.88 12.21 -5.54
CA VAL A 146 -2.00 11.57 -4.84
C VAL A 146 -3.26 12.41 -5.08
N SER A 147 -4.32 11.79 -5.58
CA SER A 147 -5.62 12.44 -5.78
C SER A 147 -6.75 11.59 -5.21
N ARG A 148 -7.98 12.05 -5.35
CA ARG A 148 -9.18 11.22 -5.10
C ARG A 148 -9.91 11.00 -6.41
N GLU A 149 -10.43 9.79 -6.57
CA GLU A 149 -11.12 9.38 -7.78
C GLU A 149 -12.30 10.32 -8.09
N ASN A 150 -12.43 10.72 -9.36
CA ASN A 150 -13.55 11.50 -9.89
C ASN A 150 -13.89 12.83 -9.19
N ILE A 151 -12.94 13.42 -8.44
CA ILE A 151 -13.15 14.68 -7.74
C ILE A 151 -12.27 15.80 -8.29
N ASP A 152 -12.93 16.78 -8.88
CA ASP A 152 -12.36 18.09 -9.19
C ASP A 152 -12.05 18.84 -7.86
N LYS A 153 -10.93 19.57 -7.80
CA LYS A 153 -10.50 20.38 -6.64
C LYS A 153 -11.60 21.33 -6.15
N MET A 154 -12.48 21.77 -7.04
CA MET A 154 -13.55 22.74 -6.72
C MET A 154 -14.84 22.10 -6.15
N LYS A 155 -14.92 20.76 -6.04
CA LYS A 155 -16.11 20.05 -5.55
C LYS A 155 -15.80 19.28 -4.27
N SER A 156 -16.64 19.45 -3.24
CA SER A 156 -16.46 18.83 -1.92
C SER A 156 -17.45 17.71 -1.61
N ALA A 157 -18.53 17.56 -2.39
CA ALA A 157 -19.52 16.50 -2.18
C ALA A 157 -18.87 15.11 -2.33
N ASN A 158 -19.15 14.20 -1.38
CA ASN A 158 -18.66 12.81 -1.32
C ASN A 158 -17.13 12.63 -1.32
N ARG A 159 -16.38 13.68 -0.97
CA ARG A 159 -14.92 13.67 -1.00
C ARG A 159 -14.29 12.69 -0.05
N GLU A 160 -14.83 12.53 1.15
CA GLU A 160 -14.25 11.65 2.16
C GLU A 160 -14.42 10.16 1.81
N GLN A 161 -15.47 9.84 1.05
CA GLN A 161 -15.86 8.47 0.67
C GLN A 161 -15.16 7.99 -0.62
N SER A 162 -14.61 8.91 -1.42
CA SER A 162 -13.98 8.57 -2.70
C SER A 162 -12.57 8.00 -2.49
N PRO A 163 -12.19 6.89 -3.16
CA PRO A 163 -10.90 6.25 -2.96
C PRO A 163 -9.74 7.15 -3.41
N PHE A 164 -8.55 6.88 -2.86
CA PHE A 164 -7.33 7.54 -3.32
C PHE A 164 -6.85 6.94 -4.64
N VAL A 165 -6.31 7.80 -5.50
CA VAL A 165 -5.61 7.43 -6.74
C VAL A 165 -4.15 7.86 -6.58
N LEU A 166 -3.23 6.92 -6.80
CA LEU A 166 -1.80 7.17 -6.81
C LEU A 166 -1.30 7.21 -8.25
N TYR A 167 -0.53 8.24 -8.59
CA TYR A 167 0.21 8.30 -9.84
C TYR A 167 1.65 7.92 -9.52
N ILE A 168 2.11 6.85 -10.17
CA ILE A 168 3.41 6.24 -9.90
C ILE A 168 4.20 6.26 -11.21
N GLU A 169 5.41 6.80 -11.15
CA GLU A 169 6.41 6.68 -12.20
C GLU A 169 7.34 5.51 -11.85
N ASN A 170 7.45 4.54 -12.76
CA ASN A 170 8.32 3.40 -12.58
C ASN A 170 9.65 3.69 -13.25
N LEU A 171 10.75 3.64 -12.49
CA LEU A 171 12.07 4.01 -13.00
C LEU A 171 12.66 2.94 -13.94
N TYR A 172 11.94 1.83 -14.19
CA TYR A 172 12.27 0.82 -15.18
C TYR A 172 11.08 0.41 -16.09
N GLU A 173 10.53 1.35 -16.88
CA GLU A 173 9.88 0.99 -18.15
C GLU A 173 10.25 2.00 -19.26
N CYS A 174 11.46 1.85 -19.79
CA CYS A 174 11.79 2.31 -21.14
C CYS A 174 12.87 1.43 -21.78
N PHE A 175 12.58 0.14 -21.91
CA PHE A 175 13.20 -0.69 -22.95
C PHE A 175 12.08 -1.32 -23.78
N SER A 176 11.57 -0.53 -24.72
CA SER A 176 10.76 -1.04 -25.81
C SER A 176 11.62 -2.00 -26.65
N THR A 177 11.13 -3.22 -26.82
CA THR A 177 11.18 -4.00 -28.08
C THR A 177 12.09 -3.46 -29.19
N LEU A 178 13.15 -4.22 -29.49
CA LEU A 178 13.73 -4.38 -30.82
C LEU A 178 13.86 -5.87 -31.11
#